data_AF-A0A453EPX3-F1
#
_entry.id   AF-A0A453EPX3-F1
#
_cell.length_a   1.000
_cell.length_b   1.000
_cell.length_c   1.000
_cell.angle_alpha   90.00
_cell.angle_beta   90.00
_cell.angle_gamma   90.00
#
_symmetry.space_group_name_H-M   'P 1'
#
loop_
_entity.id
_entity.type
_entity.pdbx_description
1 polymer ?
#
loop_
_entity_poly.entity_id
_entity_poly.type
_entity_poly.pdbx_seq_one_letter_code
_entity_poly.pdbx_strand_id
1 'polypeptide(L)'
;MPVVQYFKDIYNCNLQYTTWPCLQSGSDYRPVYLPMEACKLVEGQRYSKKLNYKQVTNILRATCQRPQQREQSIHEAPVFRCCEY
;
A
#
# COMPACT_ATOMS: atom_id res chain seq x y z
N MET A 1 -14.97 3.97 25.55
CA MET A 1 -13.86 3.04 25.87
C MET A 1 -12.66 3.41 25.00
N PRO A 2 -11.45 3.54 25.56
CA PRO A 2 -10.24 3.81 24.77
C PRO A 2 -9.96 2.69 23.77
N VAL A 3 -9.41 3.03 22.60
CA VAL A 3 -9.02 2.05 21.57
C VAL A 3 -8.05 1.01 22.16
N VAL A 4 -7.05 1.45 22.93
CA VAL A 4 -6.08 0.56 23.58
C VAL A 4 -6.76 -0.48 24.48
N GLN A 5 -7.72 -0.05 25.29
CA GLN A 5 -8.44 -0.94 26.20
C GLN A 5 -9.35 -1.90 25.43
N TYR A 6 -10.04 -1.43 24.39
CA TYR A 6 -10.85 -2.28 23.51
C TYR A 6 -10.03 -3.40 22.86
N PHE A 7 -8.85 -3.08 22.33
CA PHE A 7 -7.98 -4.08 21.71
C PHE A 7 -7.39 -5.06 22.74
N LYS A 8 -7.13 -4.61 23.96
CA LYS A 8 -6.70 -5.48 25.06
C LYS A 8 -7.82 -6.43 25.50
N ASP A 9 -9.02 -5.92 25.70
CA ASP A 9 -10.11 -6.70 26.30
C ASP A 9 -10.78 -7.65 25.27
N ILE A 10 -10.92 -7.21 24.02
CA ILE A 10 -11.63 -7.98 22.98
C ILE A 10 -10.69 -8.91 22.20
N TYR A 11 -9.49 -8.43 21.87
CA TYR A 11 -8.54 -9.16 21.03
C TYR A 11 -7.34 -9.72 21.80
N ASN A 12 -7.28 -9.52 23.13
CA ASN A 12 -6.13 -9.86 23.97
C ASN A 12 -4.80 -9.32 23.41
N CYS A 13 -4.87 -8.15 22.74
CA CYS A 13 -3.76 -7.53 22.05
C CYS A 13 -3.24 -6.34 22.88
N ASN A 14 -2.02 -6.47 23.40
CA ASN A 14 -1.37 -5.40 24.13
C ASN A 14 -0.53 -4.55 23.16
N LEU A 15 -1.06 -3.38 22.79
CA LEU A 15 -0.39 -2.43 21.90
C LEU A 15 0.89 -1.89 22.55
N GLN A 16 1.99 -1.89 21.80
CA GLN A 16 3.30 -1.45 22.30
C GLN A 16 3.51 0.05 22.12
N TYR A 17 2.99 0.61 21.03
CA TYR A 17 3.15 2.02 20.64
C TYR A 17 1.85 2.79 20.88
N THR A 18 1.43 2.85 22.14
CA THR A 18 0.20 3.57 22.55
C THR A 18 0.24 5.08 22.31
N THR A 19 1.42 5.66 22.08
CA THR A 19 1.62 7.08 21.74
C THR A 19 1.39 7.39 20.27
N TRP A 20 1.32 6.37 19.41
CA TRP A 20 1.09 6.56 17.98
C TRP A 20 -0.37 6.90 17.67
N PRO A 21 -0.62 7.77 16.67
CA PRO A 21 -1.98 8.10 16.28
C PRO A 21 -2.71 6.87 15.72
N CYS A 22 -4.03 6.83 15.92
CA CYS A 22 -4.89 5.86 15.26
C CYS A 22 -5.25 6.34 13.85
N LEU A 23 -5.41 5.40 12.92
CA LEU A 23 -5.99 5.63 11.61
C LEU A 23 -7.51 5.69 11.73
N GLN A 24 -8.12 6.78 11.24
CA GLN A 24 -9.56 6.87 11.09
C GLN A 24 -9.96 6.28 9.74
N SER A 25 -10.84 5.30 9.79
CA SER A 25 -11.50 4.69 8.64
C SER A 25 -13.02 4.79 8.81
N GLY A 26 -13.78 4.44 7.77
CA GLY A 26 -15.24 4.56 7.79
C GLY A 26 -15.76 5.92 7.33
N SER A 27 -17.04 6.18 7.57
CA SER A 27 -17.70 7.43 7.21
C SER A 27 -17.70 8.41 8.37
N ASP A 28 -17.95 9.69 8.09
CA ASP A 28 -18.04 10.73 9.13
C ASP A 28 -19.11 10.42 10.18
N TYR A 29 -20.18 9.72 9.79
CA TYR A 29 -21.27 9.29 10.69
C TYR A 29 -20.93 8.06 11.54
N ARG A 30 -19.98 7.23 11.09
CA ARG A 30 -19.54 6.01 11.79
C ARG A 30 -18.02 5.85 11.65
N PRO A 31 -17.24 6.68 12.35
CA PRO A 31 -15.80 6.58 12.32
C PRO A 31 -15.33 5.31 13.05
N VAL A 32 -14.33 4.66 12.48
CA VAL A 32 -13.65 3.48 13.02
C VAL A 32 -12.19 3.82 13.22
N TYR A 33 -11.70 3.67 14.45
CA TYR A 33 -10.32 3.96 14.81
C TYR A 33 -9.49 2.69 14.90
N LEU A 34 -8.41 2.63 14.12
CA LEU A 34 -7.53 1.48 14.02
C LEU A 34 -6.12 1.88 14.48
N PRO A 35 -5.51 1.17 15.45
CA PRO A 35 -4.12 1.41 15.80
C PRO A 35 -3.21 1.06 14.62
N MET A 36 -2.19 1.86 14.36
CA MET A 36 -1.27 1.65 13.22
C MET A 36 -0.57 0.27 13.28
N GLU A 37 -0.30 -0.23 14.48
CA GLU A 37 0.26 -1.57 14.72
C GLU A 37 -0.58 -2.71 14.14
N ALA A 38 -1.90 -2.54 14.12
CA ALA A 38 -2.82 -3.54 13.60
C ALA A 38 -3.06 -3.42 12.08
N CYS A 39 -2.46 -2.42 11.43
CA CYS A 39 -2.72 -2.12 10.03
C CYS A 39 -1.56 -2.56 9.12
N LYS A 40 -1.89 -3.11 7.96
CA LYS A 40 -0.93 -3.41 6.89
C LYS A 40 -1.36 -2.79 5.57
N LEU A 41 -0.40 -2.36 4.77
CA LEU A 41 -0.67 -1.93 3.40
C LEU A 41 -1.02 -3.15 2.56
N VAL A 42 -2.12 -3.08 1.81
CA VAL A 42 -2.51 -4.14 0.89
C VAL A 42 -1.72 -3.99 -0.40
N GLU A 43 -1.24 -5.12 -0.93
CA GLU A 43 -0.50 -5.17 -2.18
C GLU A 43 -1.37 -4.81 -3.40
N GLY A 44 -0.72 -4.43 -4.51
CA GLY A 44 -1.42 -4.13 -5.77
C GLY A 44 -2.14 -2.78 -5.81
N GLN A 45 -2.11 -1.99 -4.74
CA GLN A 45 -2.66 -0.63 -4.76
C GLN A 45 -1.80 0.32 -5.61
N ARG A 46 -2.41 0.95 -6.61
CA ARG A 46 -1.76 1.99 -7.43
C ARG A 46 -1.64 3.29 -6.65
N TYR A 47 -0.42 3.86 -6.61
CA TYR A 47 -0.21 5.21 -6.09
C TYR A 47 -0.57 6.27 -7.15
N SER A 48 -1.55 7.13 -6.87
CA SER A 48 -2.07 8.11 -7.84
C SER A 48 -1.55 9.54 -7.67
N LYS A 49 -0.85 9.85 -6.58
CA LYS A 49 -0.33 11.21 -6.32
C LYS A 49 1.00 11.43 -7.05
N LYS A 50 1.38 12.70 -7.21
CA LYS A 50 2.66 13.08 -7.81
C LYS A 50 3.82 12.59 -6.93
N LEU A 51 4.78 11.91 -7.55
CA LEU A 51 5.98 11.41 -6.90
C LEU A 51 7.01 12.53 -6.72
N ASN A 52 7.87 12.38 -5.71
CA ASN A 52 9.02 13.25 -5.49
C ASN A 52 10.08 13.02 -6.59
N TYR A 53 10.90 14.04 -6.90
CA TYR A 53 11.98 13.98 -7.88
C TYR A 53 12.88 12.76 -7.70
N LYS A 54 13.30 12.44 -6.46
CA LYS A 54 14.11 11.25 -6.18
C LYS A 54 13.40 9.94 -6.56
N GLN A 55 12.09 9.85 -6.28
CA GLN A 55 11.30 8.67 -6.62
C GLN A 55 11.11 8.55 -8.13
N VAL A 56 10.83 9.65 -8.83
CA VAL A 56 10.73 9.68 -10.30
C VAL A 56 12.04 9.24 -10.94
N THR A 57 13.17 9.81 -10.51
CA THR A 57 14.50 9.44 -11.03
C THR A 57 14.82 7.97 -10.79
N ASN A 58 14.45 7.42 -9.63
CA ASN A 58 14.65 6.00 -9.34
C ASN A 58 13.79 5.10 -10.25
N ILE A 59 12.54 5.48 -10.49
CA ILE A 59 11.67 4.77 -11.43
C ILE A 59 12.28 4.81 -12.83
N LEU A 60 12.65 6.00 -13.34
CA LEU A 60 13.26 6.14 -14.66
C LEU A 60 14.51 5.26 -14.79
N ARG A 61 15.40 5.28 -13.79
CA ARG A 61 16.60 4.41 -13.79
C ARG A 61 16.26 2.92 -13.80
N ALA A 62 15.21 2.51 -13.08
CA ALA A 62 14.79 1.12 -13.00
C ALA A 62 14.04 0.65 -14.26
N THR A 63 13.28 1.53 -14.92
CA THR A 63 12.42 1.17 -16.07
C THR A 63 13.07 1.42 -17.43
N CYS A 64 14.07 2.31 -17.51
CA CYS A 64 14.74 2.61 -18.77
C CYS A 64 15.61 1.43 -19.22
N GLN A 65 15.16 0.74 -20.27
CA GLN A 65 15.88 -0.34 -20.93
C GLN A 65 16.39 0.09 -22.30
N ARG A 66 17.50 -0.49 -22.77
CA ARG A 66 17.98 -0.26 -24.14
C ARG A 66 16.98 -0.84 -25.15
N PRO A 67 16.82 -0.23 -26.35
CA PRO A 67 15.83 -0.67 -27.33
C PRO A 67 15.88 -2.18 -27.63
N GLN A 68 17.10 -2.72 -27.84
CA GLN A 68 17.30 -4.16 -28.11
C GLN A 68 16.84 -5.06 -26.97
N GLN A 69 17.06 -4.66 -25.71
CA GLN A 69 16.63 -5.43 -24.53
C GLN A 69 15.11 -5.38 -24.37
N ARG A 70 14.51 -4.22 -24.66
CA ARG A 70 13.06 -4.06 -24.63
C ARG A 70 12.39 -4.91 -25.70
N GLU A 71 12.94 -4.93 -26.92
CA GLU A 71 12.43 -5.79 -28.01
C GLU A 71 12.46 -7.27 -27.61
N GLN A 72 13.60 -7.76 -27.10
CA GLN A 72 13.73 -9.12 -26.59
C GLN A 72 12.71 -9.41 -25.48
N SER A 73 12.55 -8.51 -24.51
CA SER A 73 11.57 -8.69 -23.43
C SER A 73 10.12 -8.74 -23.93
N ILE A 74 9.79 -8.04 -25.02
CA ILE A 74 8.45 -8.07 -25.60
C ILE A 74 8.20 -9.38 -26.33
N HIS A 75 9.23 -9.93 -27.01
CA HIS A 75 9.14 -11.25 -27.65
C HIS A 75 9.02 -12.39 -26.64
N GLU A 76 9.70 -12.29 -25.50
CA GLU A 76 9.67 -13.28 -24.43
C GLU A 76 8.44 -13.14 -23.52
N ALA A 77 7.88 -11.92 -23.41
CA ALA A 77 6.71 -11.68 -22.58
C ALA A 77 5.51 -12.47 -23.10
N PRO A 78 4.81 -13.24 -22.24
CA PRO A 78 3.54 -13.81 -22.63
C PRO A 78 2.59 -12.68 -23.00
N VAL A 79 1.94 -12.80 -24.15
CA VAL A 79 0.84 -11.91 -24.53
C VAL A 79 -0.23 -12.08 -23.47
N PHE A 80 -0.26 -11.19 -22.49
CA PHE A 80 -1.38 -11.05 -21.59
C PHE A 80 -2.56 -10.67 -22.48
N ARG A 81 -3.37 -11.67 -22.87
CA ARG A 81 -4.74 -11.40 -23.31
C ARG A 81 -5.33 -10.58 -22.19
N CYS A 82 -5.59 -9.31 -22.47
CA CYS A 82 -6.47 -8.51 -21.62
C CYS A 82 -7.68 -9.39 -21.32
N CYS A 83 -7.96 -9.60 -20.04
CA CYS A 83 -9.14 -10.32 -19.57
C CYS A 83 -10.32 -9.91 -20.46
N GLU A 84 -10.83 -10.85 -21.24
CA GLU A 84 -12.18 -10.75 -21.78
C GLU A 84 -13.09 -10.73 -20.55
N TYR A 85 -13.65 -9.57 -20.26
CA TYR A 85 -14.80 -9.41 -19.37
C TYR A 85 -16.08 -9.60 -20.19
#